data_AF-A0A424J7L9-F1
#
_entry.id   AF-A0A424J7L9-F1
#
_cell.length_a   1.000
_cell.length_b   1.000
_cell.length_c   1.000
_cell.angle_alpha   90.00
_cell.angle_beta   90.00
_cell.angle_gamma   90.00
#
_symmetry.space_group_name_H-M   'P 1'
#
loop_
_entity.id
_entity.type
_entity.pdbx_description
1 polymer ?
#
loop_
_entity_poly.entity_id
_entity_poly.type
_entity_poly.pdbx_seq_one_letter_code
_entity_poly.pdbx_strand_id
1 'polypeptide(L)'
;LPLRCGGSLTASKIEDAQAAYESADSMHSTMLAGAHFVLHAAGWLEGGLCTGFEKLVMDADRLGAYQKVLDKGLDVSDEAFAKDAYGEVGPGGHFLGSAHTIRHYQNAFYEPRLSDSENVESWEEGGAHDMRSRATKRWQQMLKDYEPPAIDPSLKEELESFVSTRKAQLPDAWY
;
A
#
# COMPACT_ATOMS: atom_id res chain seq x y z
N LEU A 1 4.09 -26.08 -4.95
CA LEU A 1 5.23 -25.14 -4.78
C LEU A 1 4.66 -23.76 -4.51
N PRO A 2 5.34 -22.87 -3.76
CA PRO A 2 4.89 -21.48 -3.60
C PRO A 2 4.70 -20.80 -4.97
N LEU A 3 3.62 -20.04 -5.11
CA LEU A 3 3.29 -19.32 -6.34
C LEU A 3 3.86 -17.91 -6.28
N ARG A 4 4.71 -17.55 -7.26
CA ARG A 4 5.02 -16.15 -7.58
C ARG A 4 4.29 -15.72 -8.84
N CYS A 5 3.43 -14.72 -8.74
CA CYS A 5 2.73 -14.16 -9.90
C CYS A 5 2.32 -12.69 -9.66
N GLY A 6 1.98 -12.02 -10.76
CA GLY A 6 1.36 -10.69 -10.78
C GLY A 6 2.12 -9.58 -10.06
N GLY A 7 1.37 -8.65 -9.46
CA GLY A 7 1.86 -7.40 -8.89
C GLY A 7 0.99 -6.20 -9.27
N SER A 8 1.45 -5.00 -8.93
CA SER A 8 0.84 -3.73 -9.32
C SER A 8 1.33 -3.30 -10.71
N LEU A 9 1.02 -4.11 -11.72
CA LEU A 9 1.58 -4.02 -13.06
C LEU A 9 0.82 -3.02 -13.94
N THR A 10 1.56 -2.17 -14.66
CA THR A 10 0.99 -1.21 -15.62
C THR A 10 1.97 -0.87 -16.75
N ALA A 11 1.43 -0.49 -17.90
CA ALA A 11 2.14 0.07 -19.05
C ALA A 11 2.09 1.61 -19.14
N SER A 12 1.43 2.28 -18.19
CA SER A 12 1.40 3.75 -18.11
C SER A 12 2.77 4.33 -17.81
N LYS A 13 3.03 5.53 -18.33
CA LYS A 13 4.32 6.25 -18.20
C LYS A 13 4.33 7.17 -17.00
N ILE A 14 3.15 7.42 -16.42
CA ILE A 14 2.92 8.34 -15.30
C ILE A 14 1.90 7.74 -14.34
N GLU A 15 1.81 8.27 -13.12
CA GLU A 15 0.89 7.80 -12.08
C GLU A 15 -0.53 8.34 -12.27
N ASP A 16 -1.14 8.01 -13.41
CA ASP A 16 -2.48 8.43 -13.78
C ASP A 16 -3.55 7.36 -13.54
N ALA A 17 -4.76 7.58 -14.08
CA ALA A 17 -5.84 6.63 -14.00
C ALA A 17 -5.51 5.29 -14.69
N GLN A 18 -4.76 5.30 -15.80
CA GLN A 18 -4.32 4.07 -16.45
C GLN A 18 -3.41 3.26 -15.49
N ALA A 19 -2.44 3.93 -14.86
CA ALA A 19 -1.57 3.28 -13.88
C ALA A 19 -2.37 2.67 -12.73
N ALA A 20 -3.39 3.37 -12.24
CA ALA A 20 -4.23 2.90 -11.15
C ALA A 20 -5.07 1.67 -11.54
N TYR A 21 -5.79 1.70 -12.66
CA TYR A 21 -6.70 0.62 -13.05
C TYR A 21 -5.95 -0.67 -13.40
N GLU A 22 -4.92 -0.58 -14.25
CA GLU A 22 -4.13 -1.76 -14.63
C GLU A 22 -3.47 -2.41 -13.41
N SER A 23 -2.90 -1.60 -12.52
CA SER A 23 -2.27 -2.10 -11.30
C SER A 23 -3.27 -2.71 -10.34
N ALA A 24 -4.45 -2.09 -10.18
CA ALA A 24 -5.50 -2.62 -9.33
C ALA A 24 -6.03 -3.96 -9.84
N ASP A 25 -6.32 -4.08 -11.14
CA ASP A 25 -6.82 -5.31 -11.75
C ASP A 25 -5.79 -6.45 -11.64
N SER A 26 -4.53 -6.15 -11.93
CA SER A 26 -3.43 -7.10 -11.82
C SER A 26 -3.22 -7.56 -10.37
N MET A 27 -3.15 -6.62 -9.43
CA MET A 27 -2.90 -6.92 -8.03
C MET A 27 -4.10 -7.60 -7.35
N HIS A 28 -5.33 -7.22 -7.71
CA HIS A 28 -6.53 -7.89 -7.21
C HIS A 28 -6.59 -9.36 -7.67
N SER A 29 -6.29 -9.62 -8.94
CA SER A 29 -6.16 -10.99 -9.46
C SER A 29 -5.05 -11.76 -8.75
N THR A 30 -3.93 -11.09 -8.46
CA THR A 30 -2.80 -11.67 -7.71
C THR A 30 -3.21 -12.11 -6.30
N MET A 31 -3.94 -11.25 -5.60
CA MET A 31 -4.50 -11.55 -4.27
C MET A 31 -5.46 -12.74 -4.32
N LEU A 32 -6.44 -12.72 -5.23
CA LEU A 32 -7.43 -13.79 -5.38
C LEU A 32 -6.81 -15.14 -5.78
N ALA A 33 -5.71 -15.12 -6.53
CA ALA A 33 -4.97 -16.33 -6.91
C ALA A 33 -4.18 -16.97 -5.76
N GLY A 34 -4.10 -16.33 -4.58
CA GLY A 34 -3.32 -16.85 -3.45
C GLY A 34 -1.80 -16.84 -3.72
N ALA A 35 -1.30 -15.77 -4.35
CA ALA A 35 0.14 -15.61 -4.57
C ALA A 35 0.91 -15.64 -3.24
N HIS A 36 1.98 -16.42 -3.19
CA HIS A 36 2.82 -16.56 -2.00
C HIS A 36 3.95 -15.53 -1.98
N PHE A 37 4.38 -15.06 -3.16
CA PHE A 37 5.42 -14.05 -3.30
C PHE A 37 5.12 -13.13 -4.49
N VAL A 38 5.06 -11.82 -4.25
CA VAL A 38 4.70 -10.83 -5.27
C VAL A 38 5.88 -9.88 -5.47
N LEU A 39 6.68 -10.12 -6.52
CA LEU A 39 7.93 -9.39 -6.74
C LEU A 39 7.71 -7.90 -7.06
N HIS A 40 6.72 -7.59 -7.90
CA HIS A 40 6.44 -6.24 -8.39
C HIS A 40 5.19 -5.67 -7.72
N ALA A 41 5.10 -5.83 -6.39
CA ALA A 41 3.92 -5.43 -5.62
C ALA A 41 3.71 -3.90 -5.61
N ALA A 42 4.78 -3.11 -5.79
CA ALA A 42 4.69 -1.66 -5.76
C ALA A 42 5.77 -0.98 -6.63
N GLY A 43 5.43 0.17 -7.22
CA GLY A 43 6.36 1.09 -7.89
C GLY A 43 6.54 0.88 -9.39
N TRP A 44 6.01 -0.20 -9.95
CA TRP A 44 6.16 -0.56 -11.37
C TRP A 44 5.48 0.46 -12.30
N LEU A 45 6.21 0.92 -13.31
CA LEU A 45 5.70 1.75 -14.41
C LEU A 45 6.28 1.33 -15.76
N GLU A 46 5.64 1.83 -16.82
CA GLU A 46 6.09 1.73 -18.21
C GLU A 46 6.46 0.31 -18.63
N GLY A 47 5.62 -0.67 -18.29
CA GLY A 47 5.86 -2.07 -18.64
C GLY A 47 7.13 -2.64 -18.02
N GLY A 48 7.62 -2.06 -16.93
CA GLY A 48 8.80 -2.49 -16.19
C GLY A 48 10.08 -1.73 -16.55
N LEU A 49 9.99 -0.69 -17.38
CA LEU A 49 11.14 0.13 -17.76
C LEU A 49 11.52 1.15 -16.68
N CYS A 50 10.61 1.50 -15.79
CA CYS A 50 10.91 2.44 -14.71
C CYS A 50 10.21 2.10 -13.38
N THR A 51 10.73 2.70 -12.31
CA THR A 51 10.12 2.70 -10.98
C THR A 51 9.78 4.13 -10.61
N GLY A 52 8.51 4.40 -10.29
CA GLY A 52 8.05 5.70 -9.81
C GLY A 52 7.98 5.74 -8.29
N PHE A 53 8.48 6.79 -7.65
CA PHE A 53 8.40 6.94 -6.19
C PHE A 53 6.96 7.22 -5.74
N GLU A 54 6.24 8.06 -6.48
CA GLU A 54 4.81 8.28 -6.31
C GLU A 54 4.05 6.96 -6.47
N LYS A 55 4.34 6.21 -7.53
CA LYS A 55 3.73 4.91 -7.79
C LYS A 55 3.99 3.92 -6.66
N LEU A 56 5.21 3.90 -6.12
CA LEU A 56 5.59 3.03 -5.02
C LEU A 56 4.72 3.26 -3.79
N VAL A 57 4.53 4.51 -3.37
CA VAL A 57 3.72 4.82 -2.19
C VAL A 57 2.22 4.66 -2.46
N MET A 58 1.75 4.94 -3.68
CA MET A 58 0.37 4.67 -4.09
C MET A 58 0.03 3.18 -4.03
N ASP A 59 0.89 2.34 -4.62
CA ASP A 59 0.71 0.90 -4.60
C ASP A 59 0.83 0.35 -3.17
N ALA A 60 1.78 0.84 -2.37
CA ALA A 60 1.95 0.42 -0.98
C ALA A 60 0.71 0.72 -0.12
N ASP A 61 0.07 1.88 -0.30
CA ASP A 61 -1.20 2.19 0.36
C ASP A 61 -2.30 1.23 -0.08
N ARG A 62 -2.34 0.87 -1.38
CA ARG A 62 -3.32 -0.11 -1.87
C ARG A 62 -3.06 -1.53 -1.36
N LEU A 63 -1.80 -1.92 -1.17
CA LEU A 63 -1.42 -3.20 -0.56
C LEU A 63 -1.95 -3.31 0.87
N GLY A 64 -2.01 -2.22 1.63
CA GLY A 64 -2.63 -2.21 2.96
C GLY A 64 -4.11 -2.59 2.92
N ALA A 65 -4.86 -2.13 1.92
CA ALA A 65 -6.25 -2.54 1.72
C ALA A 65 -6.38 -4.03 1.37
N TYR A 66 -5.50 -4.56 0.51
CA TYR A 66 -5.49 -5.99 0.19
C TYR A 66 -5.09 -6.84 1.40
N GLN A 67 -4.11 -6.40 2.19
CA GLN A 67 -3.72 -7.04 3.45
C GLN A 67 -4.92 -7.13 4.41
N LYS A 68 -5.69 -6.05 4.56
CA LYS A 68 -6.91 -6.05 5.39
C LYS A 68 -7.92 -7.12 4.94
N VAL A 69 -8.14 -7.24 3.62
CA VAL A 69 -9.04 -8.25 3.05
C VAL A 69 -8.52 -9.66 3.30
N LEU A 70 -7.22 -9.90 3.08
CA LEU A 70 -6.60 -11.21 3.29
C LEU A 70 -6.59 -11.62 4.77
N ASP A 71 -6.34 -10.68 5.69
CA ASP A 71 -6.26 -10.97 7.13
C ASP A 71 -7.62 -11.22 7.75
N LYS A 72 -8.66 -10.50 7.31
CA LYS A 72 -10.00 -10.58 7.90
C LYS A 72 -10.90 -11.59 7.18
N GLY A 73 -10.74 -11.74 5.86
CA GLY A 73 -11.71 -12.45 5.04
C GLY A 73 -13.13 -11.92 5.26
N LEU A 74 -14.11 -12.83 5.19
CA LEU A 74 -15.48 -12.55 5.63
C LEU A 74 -15.65 -13.06 7.06
N ASP A 75 -15.76 -12.14 8.02
CA ASP A 75 -16.07 -12.47 9.41
C ASP A 75 -17.54 -12.90 9.52
N VAL A 76 -17.77 -14.12 9.99
CA VAL A 76 -19.11 -14.74 10.15
C VAL A 76 -19.48 -14.96 11.62
N SER A 77 -18.80 -14.27 12.54
CA SER A 77 -19.11 -14.31 13.97
C SER A 77 -20.43 -13.58 14.29
N ASP A 78 -21.05 -13.90 15.43
CA ASP A 78 -22.25 -13.20 15.90
C ASP A 78 -22.03 -11.69 16.07
N GLU A 79 -20.81 -11.27 16.45
CA GLU A 79 -20.46 -9.85 16.56
C GLU A 79 -20.46 -9.17 15.18
N ALA A 80 -19.94 -9.84 14.14
CA ALA A 80 -19.94 -9.32 12.77
C ALA A 80 -21.37 -9.19 12.20
N PHE A 81 -22.32 -10.02 12.66
CA PHE A 81 -23.73 -9.90 12.31
C PHE A 81 -24.43 -8.69 12.94
N ALA A 82 -23.86 -8.06 13.96
CA ALA A 82 -24.34 -6.80 14.56
C ALA A 82 -25.83 -6.80 14.98
N LYS A 83 -26.35 -7.95 15.45
CA LYS A 83 -27.78 -8.12 15.78
C LYS A 83 -28.26 -7.15 16.86
N ASP A 84 -27.38 -6.80 17.80
CA ASP A 84 -27.63 -5.84 18.87
C ASP A 84 -27.87 -4.42 18.33
N ALA A 85 -27.11 -4.01 17.31
CA ALA A 85 -27.27 -2.71 16.66
C ALA A 85 -28.68 -2.54 16.07
N TYR A 86 -29.23 -3.59 15.46
CA TYR A 86 -30.60 -3.59 14.93
C TYR A 86 -31.69 -3.54 16.02
N GLY A 87 -31.37 -3.98 17.24
CA GLY A 87 -32.24 -3.78 18.40
C GLY A 87 -32.19 -2.36 18.96
N GLU A 88 -31.04 -1.68 18.83
CA GLU A 88 -30.81 -0.31 19.28
C GLU A 88 -31.41 0.73 18.31
N VAL A 89 -31.19 0.55 17.01
CA VAL A 89 -31.55 1.53 15.97
C VAL A 89 -32.83 1.10 15.27
N GLY A 90 -33.90 1.87 15.48
CA GLY A 90 -35.19 1.63 14.83
C GLY A 90 -35.22 2.00 13.34
N PRO A 91 -36.30 1.64 12.62
CA PRO A 91 -36.48 1.97 11.20
C PRO A 91 -36.35 3.47 10.92
N GLY A 92 -35.58 3.83 9.90
CA GLY A 92 -35.32 5.23 9.53
C GLY A 92 -34.22 5.92 10.35
N GLY A 93 -33.61 5.22 11.33
CA GLY A 93 -32.43 5.71 12.06
C GLY A 93 -31.11 5.50 11.29
N HIS A 94 -30.01 5.88 11.94
CA HIS A 94 -28.65 5.65 11.44
C HIS A 94 -27.76 4.99 12.51
N PHE A 95 -26.74 4.24 12.09
CA PHE A 95 -25.89 3.45 12.98
C PHE A 95 -24.64 4.18 13.48
N LEU A 96 -24.35 5.39 12.99
CA LEU A 96 -23.11 6.13 13.32
C LEU A 96 -22.86 6.28 14.84
N GLY A 97 -23.91 6.39 15.65
CA GLY A 97 -23.82 6.50 17.11
C GLY A 97 -24.13 5.22 17.87
N SER A 98 -24.37 4.09 17.19
CA SER A 98 -24.73 2.83 17.84
C SER A 98 -23.58 2.28 18.68
N ALA A 99 -23.91 1.55 19.74
CA ALA A 99 -22.91 0.90 20.59
C ALA A 99 -21.99 -0.03 19.78
N HIS A 100 -22.54 -0.74 18.79
CA HIS A 100 -21.76 -1.58 17.88
C HIS A 100 -20.74 -0.75 17.08
N THR A 101 -21.16 0.34 16.45
CA THR A 101 -20.24 1.21 15.68
C THR A 101 -19.15 1.79 16.59
N ILE A 102 -19.48 2.26 17.79
CA ILE A 102 -18.49 2.79 18.74
C ILE A 102 -17.43 1.73 19.13
N ARG A 103 -17.82 0.46 19.29
CA ARG A 103 -16.86 -0.62 19.60
C ARG A 103 -15.91 -0.94 18.44
N HIS A 104 -16.34 -0.73 17.19
CA HIS A 104 -15.63 -1.23 16.00
C HIS A 104 -14.99 -0.17 15.13
N TYR A 105 -15.45 1.09 15.15
CA TYR A 105 -15.09 2.07 14.12
C TYR A 105 -13.57 2.27 13.96
N GLN A 106 -12.81 2.19 15.05
CA GLN A 106 -11.36 2.36 15.06
C GLN A 106 -10.61 1.28 14.28
N ASN A 107 -11.19 0.08 14.16
CA ASN A 107 -10.51 -1.11 13.65
C ASN A 107 -11.27 -1.80 12.51
N ALA A 108 -12.49 -1.39 12.20
CA ALA A 108 -13.32 -2.01 11.17
C ALA A 108 -12.74 -1.78 9.76
N PHE A 109 -12.35 -0.54 9.47
CA PHE A 109 -11.94 -0.14 8.13
C PHE A 109 -10.43 -0.22 7.92
N TYR A 110 -10.03 -0.14 6.66
CA TYR A 110 -8.67 0.26 6.28
C TYR A 110 -8.68 1.77 6.09
N GLU A 111 -7.73 2.48 6.70
CA GLU A 111 -7.58 3.93 6.56
C GLU A 111 -6.49 4.21 5.51
N PRO A 112 -6.87 4.52 4.25
CA PRO A 112 -5.90 4.85 3.22
C PRO A 112 -5.15 6.13 3.59
N ARG A 113 -3.83 6.15 3.34
CA ARG A 113 -2.98 7.30 3.62
C ARG A 113 -2.97 8.33 2.49
N LEU A 114 -3.40 7.96 1.29
CA LEU A 114 -3.32 8.82 0.10
C LEU A 114 -4.68 9.17 -0.53
N SER A 115 -5.72 8.39 -0.27
CA SER A 115 -7.09 8.74 -0.71
C SER A 115 -7.57 9.98 0.03
N ASP A 116 -8.26 10.85 -0.71
CA ASP A 116 -8.93 12.03 -0.17
C ASP A 116 -10.44 11.78 -0.25
N SER A 117 -11.13 12.02 0.86
CA SER A 117 -12.59 11.83 0.98
C SER A 117 -13.27 13.06 1.55
N GLU A 118 -12.56 14.19 1.60
CA GLU A 118 -13.11 15.48 1.98
C GLU A 118 -14.09 15.98 0.89
N ASN A 119 -14.94 16.92 1.27
CA ASN A 119 -15.78 17.62 0.30
C ASN A 119 -14.93 18.53 -0.61
N VAL A 120 -15.53 18.98 -1.72
CA VAL A 120 -14.81 19.78 -2.72
C VAL A 120 -14.32 21.10 -2.13
N GLU A 121 -15.10 21.73 -1.25
CA GLU A 121 -14.74 23.01 -0.63
C GLU A 121 -13.47 22.88 0.21
N SER A 122 -13.39 21.84 1.04
CA SER A 122 -12.22 21.58 1.90
C SER A 122 -11.00 21.15 1.09
N TRP A 123 -11.20 20.38 0.01
CA TRP A 123 -10.14 20.01 -0.92
C TRP A 123 -9.57 21.23 -1.64
N GLU A 124 -10.42 22.16 -2.10
CA GLU A 124 -10.02 23.42 -2.74
C GLU A 124 -9.28 24.33 -1.76
N GLU A 125 -9.82 24.55 -0.56
CA GLU A 125 -9.17 25.32 0.51
C GLU A 125 -7.82 24.71 0.91
N GLY A 126 -7.69 23.38 0.86
CA GLY A 126 -6.48 22.62 1.10
C GLY A 126 -5.45 22.64 -0.03
N GLY A 127 -5.72 23.36 -1.13
CA GLY A 127 -4.78 23.52 -2.25
C GLY A 127 -5.04 22.61 -3.44
N ALA A 128 -6.19 21.94 -3.49
CA ALA A 128 -6.66 21.16 -4.64
C ALA A 128 -5.64 20.10 -5.11
N HIS A 129 -4.95 19.46 -4.16
CA HIS A 129 -3.91 18.49 -4.49
C HIS A 129 -4.50 17.22 -5.09
N ASP A 130 -3.98 16.79 -6.23
CA ASP A 130 -4.29 15.48 -6.79
C ASP A 130 -3.54 14.35 -6.05
N MET A 131 -3.86 13.10 -6.40
CA MET A 131 -3.25 11.92 -5.79
C MET A 131 -1.72 11.91 -5.94
N ARG A 132 -1.23 12.30 -7.12
CA ARG A 132 0.21 12.32 -7.41
C ARG A 132 0.95 13.31 -6.53
N SER A 133 0.41 14.52 -6.36
CA SER A 133 0.97 15.55 -5.48
C SER A 133 1.03 15.10 -4.02
N ARG A 134 -0.03 14.43 -3.53
CA ARG A 134 -0.05 13.85 -2.18
C ARG A 134 0.98 12.73 -2.02
N ALA A 135 1.10 11.86 -3.03
CA ALA A 135 2.12 10.81 -3.08
C ALA A 135 3.55 11.38 -3.06
N THR A 136 3.81 12.46 -3.82
CA THR A 136 5.11 13.15 -3.82
C THR A 136 5.50 13.63 -2.43
N LYS A 137 4.58 14.34 -1.77
CA LYS A 137 4.80 14.83 -0.39
C LYS A 137 5.07 13.66 0.56
N ARG A 138 4.32 12.56 0.42
CA ARG A 138 4.44 11.38 1.30
C ARG A 138 5.80 10.70 1.19
N TRP A 139 6.26 10.37 -0.02
CA TRP A 139 7.54 9.66 -0.17
C TRP A 139 8.72 10.53 0.26
N GLN A 140 8.68 11.82 -0.02
CA GLN A 140 9.72 12.76 0.43
C GLN A 140 9.78 12.85 1.94
N GLN A 141 8.63 12.88 2.61
CA GLN A 141 8.57 12.89 4.06
C GLN A 141 9.11 11.56 4.64
N MET A 142 8.74 10.42 4.06
CA MET A 142 9.26 9.11 4.49
C MET A 142 10.79 9.02 4.41
N LEU A 143 11.40 9.59 3.37
CA LEU A 143 12.87 9.62 3.25
C LEU A 143 13.53 10.55 4.27
N LYS A 144 12.91 11.70 4.56
CA LYS A 144 13.41 12.63 5.58
C LYS A 144 13.37 12.03 6.98
N ASP A 145 12.33 11.25 7.26
CA ASP A 145 12.09 10.64 8.57
C ASP A 145 12.74 9.26 8.72
N TYR A 146 13.41 8.75 7.69
CA TYR A 146 13.96 7.40 7.71
C TYR A 146 15.19 7.30 8.60
N GLU A 147 15.11 6.45 9.62
CA GLU A 147 16.23 6.00 10.42
C GLU A 147 16.58 4.55 10.05
N PRO A 148 17.82 4.25 9.62
CA PRO A 148 18.19 2.88 9.27
C PRO A 148 18.16 1.96 10.50
N PRO A 149 17.67 0.72 10.37
CA PRO A 149 17.69 -0.24 11.47
C PRO A 149 19.13 -0.54 11.89
N ALA A 150 19.32 -0.79 13.19
CA ALA A 150 20.64 -1.12 13.72
C ALA A 150 21.18 -2.41 13.07
N ILE A 151 22.47 -2.37 12.71
CA ILE A 151 23.22 -3.52 12.21
C ILE A 151 24.45 -3.72 13.10
N ASP A 152 24.80 -4.98 13.38
CA ASP A 152 26.02 -5.31 14.10
C ASP A 152 27.24 -4.71 13.38
N PRO A 153 28.11 -3.93 14.07
CA PRO A 153 29.24 -3.27 13.42
C PRO A 153 30.23 -4.23 12.75
N SER A 154 30.51 -5.40 13.37
CA SER A 154 31.42 -6.39 12.79
C SER A 154 30.83 -7.05 11.55
N LEU A 155 29.53 -7.36 11.57
CA LEU A 155 28.84 -7.88 10.37
C LEU A 155 28.88 -6.85 9.22
N LYS A 156 28.66 -5.57 9.53
CA LYS A 156 28.74 -4.51 8.52
C LYS A 156 30.14 -4.43 7.90
N GLU A 157 31.18 -4.48 8.73
CA GLU A 157 32.57 -4.48 8.27
C GLU A 157 32.90 -5.70 7.40
N GLU A 158 32.43 -6.89 7.78
CA GLU A 158 32.59 -8.11 6.98
C GLU A 158 31.93 -7.99 5.60
N LEU A 159 30.70 -7.46 5.53
CA LEU A 159 29.99 -7.23 4.27
C LEU A 159 30.73 -6.22 3.38
N GLU A 160 31.22 -5.12 3.95
CA GLU A 160 31.97 -4.09 3.23
C GLU A 160 33.32 -4.64 2.71
N SER A 161 34.03 -5.42 3.52
CA SER A 161 35.29 -6.08 3.15
C SER A 161 35.10 -7.08 2.01
N PHE A 162 34.04 -7.89 2.06
CA PHE A 162 33.68 -8.80 0.98
C PHE A 162 33.41 -8.05 -0.33
N VAL A 163 32.58 -6.98 -0.29
CA VAL A 163 32.27 -6.18 -1.48
C VAL A 163 33.53 -5.54 -2.06
N SER A 164 34.39 -4.96 -1.22
CA SER A 164 35.65 -4.34 -1.65
C SER A 164 36.59 -5.34 -2.33
N THR A 165 36.76 -6.52 -1.71
CA THR A 165 37.58 -7.61 -2.27
C THR A 165 37.05 -8.07 -3.62
N ARG A 166 35.73 -8.24 -3.75
CA ARG A 166 35.10 -8.66 -5.01
C ARG A 166 35.25 -7.61 -6.11
N LYS A 167 35.11 -6.33 -5.79
CA LYS A 167 35.34 -5.23 -6.75
C LYS A 167 36.79 -5.19 -7.23
N ALA A 168 37.77 -5.38 -6.35
CA ALA A 168 39.19 -5.38 -6.74
C ALA A 168 39.59 -6.55 -7.66
N GLN A 169 38.86 -7.67 -7.60
CA GLN A 169 39.13 -8.88 -8.40
C GLN A 169 38.46 -8.85 -9.79
N LEU A 170 37.49 -7.97 -9.99
CA LEU A 170 36.72 -7.88 -11.22
C LEU A 170 37.10 -6.58 -11.94
N PRO A 171 37.34 -6.61 -13.27
CA PRO A 171 37.45 -5.37 -14.02
C PRO A 171 36.13 -4.59 -13.93
N ASP A 172 36.20 -3.27 -13.89
CA ASP A 172 35.01 -2.43 -13.99
C ASP A 172 34.27 -2.74 -15.29
N ALA A 173 33.01 -3.16 -15.17
CA ALA A 173 32.14 -3.40 -16.31
C ALA A 173 31.30 -2.16 -16.54
N TRP A 174 31.50 -1.50 -17.69
CA TRP A 174 30.60 -0.47 -18.20
C TRP A 174 29.73 -1.15 -19.25
N TYR A 175 28.48 -1.44 -18.90
CA TYR A 175 27.42 -1.79 -19.84
C TYR A 175 26.14 -1.06 -19.47
#